data_AF-A0A4Y2VAW3-F1
#
_entry.id   AF-A0A4Y2VAW3-F1
#
_cell.length_a   1.000
_cell.length_b   1.000
_cell.length_c   1.000
_cell.angle_alpha   90.00
_cell.angle_beta   90.00
_cell.angle_gamma   90.00
#
_symmetry.space_group_name_H-M   'P 1'
#
loop_
_entity.id
_entity.type
_entity.pdbx_description
1 polymer ?
#
loop_
_entity_poly.entity_id
_entity_poly.type
_entity_poly.pdbx_seq_one_letter_code
_entity_poly.pdbx_strand_id
1 'polypeptide(L)'
;MSPSKIDVEIRCLSPENGGSELFMEYFLKALSESLKTKRNFELIHSYLALFLQIHYETVAKSEKMVGILQEIKHDRSWDSLREKINYCLCL
;
A
#
# COMPACT_ATOMS: atom_id res chain seq x y z
N MET A 1 3.78 -11.74 -12.02
CA MET A 1 2.35 -12.12 -12.12
C MET A 1 1.68 -11.16 -13.10
N SER A 2 0.63 -11.58 -13.82
CA SER A 2 -0.14 -10.63 -14.62
C SER A 2 -0.92 -9.67 -13.70
N PRO A 3 -1.21 -8.43 -14.13
CA PRO A 3 -2.01 -7.49 -13.35
C PRO A 3 -3.33 -8.08 -12.86
N SER A 4 -4.01 -8.87 -13.72
CA SER A 4 -5.26 -9.54 -13.37
C SER A 4 -5.11 -10.56 -12.24
N LYS A 5 -4.00 -11.30 -12.19
CA LYS A 5 -3.75 -12.23 -11.08
C LYS A 5 -3.54 -11.48 -9.77
N ILE A 6 -2.84 -10.34 -9.82
CA ILE A 6 -2.59 -9.52 -8.63
C ILE A 6 -3.90 -8.93 -8.08
N ASP A 7 -4.79 -8.44 -8.95
CA ASP A 7 -6.11 -7.94 -8.54
C ASP A 7 -6.93 -9.02 -7.81
N VAL A 8 -6.94 -10.25 -8.34
CA VAL A 8 -7.61 -11.39 -7.68
C VAL A 8 -7.01 -11.66 -6.30
N GLU A 9 -5.68 -11.76 -6.19
CA GLU A 9 -5.03 -12.03 -4.90
C GLU A 9 -5.34 -10.93 -3.86
N ILE A 10 -5.32 -9.66 -4.25
CA ILE A 10 -5.61 -8.55 -3.34
C ILE A 10 -7.06 -8.59 -2.85
N ARG A 11 -8.03 -8.97 -3.70
CA ARG A 11 -9.43 -9.15 -3.30
C ARG A 11 -9.61 -10.30 -2.30
N CYS A 12 -8.85 -11.38 -2.49
CA CYS A 12 -8.89 -12.58 -1.64
C CYS A 12 -8.26 -12.40 -0.25
N LEU A 13 -7.61 -11.27 0.04
CA LEU A 13 -7.02 -11.02 1.37
C LEU A 13 -8.07 -10.90 2.49
N SER A 14 -9.28 -10.44 2.17
CA SER A 14 -10.35 -10.24 3.16
C SER A 14 -11.01 -11.54 3.63
N PRO A 15 -11.55 -11.58 4.86
CA PRO A 15 -12.32 -12.73 5.35
C PRO A 15 -13.46 -13.16 4.41
N GLU A 16 -14.13 -12.21 3.77
CA GLU A 16 -15.27 -12.47 2.87
C GLU A 16 -14.88 -13.27 1.62
N ASN A 17 -13.61 -13.17 1.20
CA ASN A 17 -13.08 -13.83 0.00
C ASN A 17 -12.07 -14.94 0.32
N GLY A 18 -12.15 -15.54 1.52
CA GLY A 18 -11.32 -16.69 1.92
C GLY A 18 -9.99 -16.35 2.59
N GLY A 19 -9.73 -15.07 2.83
CA GLY A 19 -8.56 -14.59 3.58
C GLY A 19 -8.86 -14.37 5.07
N SER A 20 -8.18 -13.40 5.68
CA SER A 20 -8.39 -13.02 7.08
C SER A 20 -7.92 -11.59 7.33
N GLU A 21 -8.44 -10.94 8.38
CA GLU A 21 -7.92 -9.63 8.80
C GLU A 21 -6.41 -9.68 9.09
N LEU A 22 -5.92 -10.81 9.60
CA LEU A 22 -4.49 -11.02 9.83
C LEU A 22 -3.68 -10.99 8.52
N PHE A 23 -4.21 -11.54 7.43
CA PHE A 23 -3.56 -11.47 6.11
C PHE A 23 -3.54 -10.05 5.57
N MET A 24 -4.61 -9.30 5.76
CA MET A 24 -4.66 -7.87 5.42
C MET A 24 -3.63 -7.06 6.20
N GLU A 25 -3.51 -7.30 7.51
CA GLU A 25 -2.47 -6.68 8.35
C GLU A 25 -1.05 -7.02 7.85
N TYR A 26 -0.78 -8.29 7.56
CA TYR A 26 0.53 -8.69 7.06
C TYR A 26 0.84 -8.12 5.68
N PHE A 27 -0.16 -8.02 4.81
CA PHE A 27 0.00 -7.38 3.51
C PHE A 27 0.37 -5.90 3.66
N LEU A 28 -0.33 -5.14 4.52
CA LEU A 28 0.02 -3.75 4.81
C LEU A 28 1.44 -3.61 5.40
N LYS A 29 1.83 -4.49 6.32
CA LYS A 29 3.21 -4.52 6.85
C LYS A 29 4.23 -4.78 5.75
N ALA A 30 3.95 -5.73 4.85
CA ALA A 30 4.84 -6.04 3.73
C ALA A 30 4.99 -4.84 2.78
N LEU A 31 3.91 -4.10 2.51
CA LEU A 31 3.98 -2.86 1.73
C LEU A 31 4.81 -1.79 2.46
N SER A 32 4.59 -1.58 3.77
CA SER A 32 5.37 -0.64 4.58
C SER A 32 6.88 -0.93 4.53
N GLU A 33 7.27 -2.19 4.75
CA GLU A 33 8.69 -2.60 4.65
C GLU A 33 9.24 -2.47 3.23
N SER A 34 8.43 -2.76 2.21
CA SER A 34 8.85 -2.63 0.81
C SER A 34 9.15 -1.17 0.44
N LEU A 35 8.38 -0.20 0.95
CA LEU A 35 8.60 1.22 0.71
C LEU A 35 9.95 1.71 1.27
N LYS A 36 10.35 1.21 2.43
CA LYS A 36 11.66 1.53 3.06
C LYS A 36 12.85 1.17 2.16
N THR A 37 12.69 0.19 1.26
CA THR A 37 13.74 -0.19 0.31
C THR A 37 13.98 0.82 -0.82
N LYS A 38 13.05 1.78 -1.01
CA LYS A 38 13.07 2.77 -2.11
C LYS A 38 13.14 2.15 -3.51
N ARG A 39 12.65 0.92 -3.66
CA ARG A 39 12.57 0.20 -4.94
C ARG A 39 11.11 0.01 -5.34
N ASN A 40 10.84 0.03 -6.64
CA ASN A 40 9.51 -0.22 -7.20
C ASN A 40 8.41 0.67 -6.57
N PHE A 41 8.74 1.92 -6.23
CA PHE A 41 7.89 2.80 -5.42
C PHE A 41 6.47 2.94 -5.99
N GLU A 42 6.37 3.21 -7.29
CA GLU A 42 5.11 3.32 -8.03
C GLU A 42 4.27 2.03 -7.96
N LEU A 43 4.92 0.87 -8.11
CA LEU A 43 4.24 -0.42 -8.05
C LEU A 43 3.66 -0.69 -6.66
N ILE A 44 4.45 -0.45 -5.61
CA ILE A 44 4.01 -0.65 -4.22
C ILE A 44 2.86 0.30 -3.87
N HIS A 45 2.93 1.55 -4.32
CA HIS A 45 1.83 2.52 -4.17
C HIS A 45 0.58 2.09 -4.95
N SER A 46 0.73 1.53 -6.15
CA SER A 46 -0.40 1.04 -6.94
C SER A 46 -1.12 -0.12 -6.23
N TYR A 47 -0.36 -1.03 -5.61
CA TYR A 47 -0.93 -2.10 -4.81
C TYR A 47 -1.61 -1.59 -3.55
N LEU A 48 -1.01 -0.62 -2.85
CA LEU A 48 -1.61 0.03 -1.69
C LEU A 48 -2.92 0.72 -2.05
N ALA A 49 -2.94 1.47 -3.16
CA ALA A 49 -4.14 2.16 -3.64
C ALA A 49 -5.26 1.17 -3.95
N LEU A 50 -4.97 0.10 -4.69
CA LEU A 50 -5.95 -0.94 -5.01
C LEU A 50 -6.48 -1.65 -3.75
N PHE A 51 -5.59 -1.99 -2.82
CA PHE A 51 -5.96 -2.60 -1.54
C PHE A 51 -6.92 -1.68 -0.75
N LEU A 52 -6.62 -0.39 -0.66
CA LEU A 52 -7.48 0.56 0.05
C LEU A 52 -8.81 0.78 -0.67
N GLN A 53 -8.83 0.83 -2.01
CA GLN A 53 -10.07 0.93 -2.77
C GLN A 53 -11.03 -0.24 -2.51
N ILE A 54 -10.49 -1.45 -2.34
CA ILE A 54 -11.30 -2.64 -2.10
C ILE A 54 -11.70 -2.76 -0.62
N HIS A 55 -10.80 -2.43 0.32
CA HIS A 55 -10.92 -2.82 1.72
C HIS A 55 -11.04 -1.65 2.71
N TYR A 56 -11.33 -0.43 2.26
CA TYR A 56 -11.30 0.78 3.11
C TYR A 56 -12.14 0.67 4.38
N GLU A 57 -13.31 0.03 4.34
CA GLU A 57 -14.21 -0.08 5.49
C GLU A 57 -13.63 -0.93 6.61
N THR A 58 -13.07 -2.10 6.27
CA THR A 58 -12.42 -3.01 7.22
C THR A 58 -11.17 -2.36 7.80
N VAL A 59 -10.39 -1.68 6.96
CA VAL A 59 -9.18 -0.96 7.36
C VAL A 59 -9.51 0.16 8.34
N ALA A 60 -10.55 0.96 8.07
CA ALA A 60 -10.94 2.08 8.93
C ALA A 60 -11.42 1.64 10.32
N LYS A 61 -11.94 0.41 10.46
CA LYS A 61 -12.39 -0.16 11.74
C LYS A 61 -11.27 -0.79 12.57
N SER A 62 -10.09 -1.03 11.98
CA SER A 62 -8.96 -1.67 12.66
C SER A 62 -7.89 -0.64 13.04
N GLU A 63 -7.76 -0.37 14.35
CA GLU A 63 -6.72 0.53 14.87
C GLU A 63 -5.31 0.09 14.45
N LYS A 64 -5.05 -1.22 14.38
CA LYS A 64 -3.76 -1.76 13.95
C LYS A 64 -3.45 -1.40 12.50
N MET A 65 -4.41 -1.60 11.58
CA MET A 65 -4.21 -1.29 10.17
C MET A 65 -4.08 0.22 9.96
N VAL A 66 -4.86 1.03 10.67
CA VAL A 66 -4.72 2.50 10.68
C VAL A 66 -3.33 2.91 11.16
N GLY A 67 -2.80 2.28 12.22
CA GLY A 67 -1.44 2.53 12.70
C GLY A 67 -0.38 2.28 11.62
N ILE A 68 -0.46 1.16 10.89
CA ILE A 68 0.47 0.85 9.78
C ILE A 68 0.36 1.90 8.66
N LEU A 69 -0.86 2.36 8.34
CA LEU A 69 -1.05 3.40 7.34
C LEU A 69 -0.46 4.75 7.75
N GLN A 70 -0.47 5.08 9.04
CA GLN A 70 0.19 6.29 9.54
C GLN A 70 1.71 6.21 9.35
N GLU A 71 2.32 5.05 9.57
CA GLU A 71 3.75 4.84 9.29
C GLU A 71 4.07 5.04 7.80
N ILE A 72 3.25 4.45 6.91
CA ILE A 72 3.40 4.62 5.46
C ILE A 72 3.25 6.09 5.07
N LYS A 73 2.27 6.80 5.62
CA LYS A 73 2.04 8.23 5.33
C LYS A 73 3.19 9.13 5.77
N HIS A 74 3.90 8.76 6.83
CA HIS A 74 5.06 9.52 7.32
C HIS A 74 6.32 9.29 6.47
N ASP A 75 6.29 8.40 5.48
CA ASP A 75 7.41 8.20 4.56
C ASP A 75 7.58 9.41 3.62
N ARG A 76 8.65 10.17 3.87
CA ARG A 76 9.04 11.38 3.13
C ARG A 76 9.71 11.07 1.78
N SER A 77 9.89 9.80 1.42
CA SER A 77 10.55 9.41 0.17
C SER A 77 9.81 9.91 -1.07
N TRP A 78 8.47 10.01 -1.02
CA TRP A 78 7.68 10.63 -2.08
C TRP A 78 7.97 12.12 -2.20
N ASP A 79 8.01 12.85 -1.09
CA ASP A 79 8.33 14.29 -1.09
C ASP A 79 9.70 14.51 -1.74
N SER A 80 10.71 13.72 -1.36
CA SER A 80 12.05 13.82 -1.95
C SER A 80 12.09 13.48 -3.45
N LEU A 81 11.32 12.48 -3.89
CA LEU A 81 11.22 12.15 -5.30
C LEU A 81 10.53 13.27 -6.08
N ARG A 82 9.43 13.80 -5.54
CA ARG A 82 8.67 14.90 -6.12
C ARG A 82 9.52 16.17 -6.24
N GLU A 83 10.29 16.52 -5.22
CA GLU A 83 11.23 17.64 -5.26
C GLU A 83 12.25 17.48 -6.40
N LYS A 84 12.84 16.29 -6.57
CA LYS A 84 13.80 16.03 -7.66
C LYS A 84 13.15 16.12 -9.04
N ILE A 85 11.93 15.58 -9.18
CA ILE A 85 11.17 15.66 -10.43
C ILE A 85 10.87 17.12 -10.76
N ASN A 86 10.36 17.90 -9.79
CA ASN A 86 10.06 19.32 -9.97
C ASN A 86 11.32 20.11 -10.34
N TYR A 87 12.44 19.84 -9.66
CA TYR A 87 13.74 20.44 -9.99
C TYR A 87 14.13 20.16 -11.45
N CYS A 88 14.01 18.91 -11.92
CA CYS A 88 14.30 18.55 -13.30
C CYS A 88 13.32 19.17 -14.31
N LEU A 89 12.06 19.40 -13.92
CA LEU A 89 11.04 20.03 -14.74
C LEU A 89 11.05 21.57 -14.66
N CYS A 90 11.92 22.14 -13.83
CA CYS A 90 11.99 23.57 -13.53
C CYS A 90 10.65 24.16 -13.06
N LEU A 91 9.90 23.38 -12.25
CA LEU A 91 8.67 23.80 -11.56
C LEU A 91 8.96 24.15 -10.10
#